data_AF-A0A9W8DNJ2-F1
#
_entry.id   AF-A0A9W8DNJ2-F1
#
_cell.length_a   1.000
_cell.length_b   1.000
_cell.length_c   1.000
_cell.angle_alpha   90.00
_cell.angle_beta   90.00
_cell.angle_gamma   90.00
#
_symmetry.space_group_name_H-M   'P 1'
#
loop_
_entity.id
_entity.type
_entity.pdbx_description
1 polymer ?
#
loop_
_entity_poly.entity_id
_entity_poly.type
_entity_poly.pdbx_seq_one_letter_code
_entity_poly.pdbx_strand_id
1 'polypeptide(L)'
;MADSQRKLVLAIIEFLQDSIANKTVASASIESLEVAIDCIGDAFGVDHTDDQVKQQLSIKPASLRTVFDVYLKTQERLASTTAAPQPGMSMTLTEEQKAKAEELKAAGNKALGAQSYDEAIKLYTQAIEINPNHIYYANR
;
A
#
# COMPACT_ATOMS: atom_id res chain seq x y z
N MET A 1 -26.21 -12.27 -15.06
CA MET A 1 -25.00 -12.15 -14.23
C MET A 1 -24.92 -10.76 -13.65
N ALA A 2 -24.31 -10.60 -12.47
CA ALA A 2 -24.11 -9.28 -11.89
C ALA A 2 -23.16 -8.47 -12.78
N ASP A 3 -23.45 -7.17 -12.96
CA ASP A 3 -22.64 -6.27 -13.76
C ASP A 3 -21.17 -6.23 -13.26
N SER A 4 -20.99 -6.27 -11.94
CA SER A 4 -19.67 -6.38 -11.30
C SER A 4 -18.85 -7.60 -11.74
N GLN A 5 -19.50 -8.73 -11.98
CA GLN A 5 -18.84 -9.95 -12.46
C GLN A 5 -18.40 -9.80 -13.92
N ARG A 6 -19.24 -9.22 -14.77
CA ARG A 6 -18.90 -8.95 -16.18
C ARG A 6 -17.77 -7.93 -16.31
N LYS A 7 -17.77 -6.90 -15.46
CA LYS A 7 -16.67 -5.93 -15.33
C LYS A 7 -15.35 -6.60 -14.92
N LEU A 8 -15.39 -7.52 -13.96
CA LEU A 8 -14.21 -8.28 -13.56
C LEU A 8 -13.67 -9.16 -14.69
N VAL A 9 -14.55 -9.87 -15.41
CA VAL A 9 -14.17 -10.69 -16.57
C VAL A 9 -13.49 -9.85 -17.64
N LEU A 10 -14.06 -8.70 -18.00
CA LEU A 10 -13.43 -7.79 -18.96
C LEU A 10 -12.06 -7.29 -18.47
N ALA A 11 -11.94 -6.96 -17.18
CA ALA A 11 -10.67 -6.50 -16.62
C ALA A 11 -9.58 -7.59 -16.64
N ILE A 12 -9.95 -8.87 -16.51
CA ILE A 12 -9.04 -10.02 -16.68
C ILE A 12 -8.61 -10.12 -18.15
N ILE A 13 -9.55 -10.02 -19.09
CA ILE A 13 -9.25 -10.06 -20.53
C ILE A 13 -8.31 -8.90 -20.92
N GLU A 14 -8.61 -7.67 -20.50
CA GLU A 14 -7.73 -6.51 -20.74
C GLU A 14 -6.34 -6.73 -20.13
N PHE A 15 -6.22 -7.35 -18.96
CA PHE A 15 -4.93 -7.67 -18.34
C PHE A 15 -4.13 -8.70 -19.16
N LEU A 16 -4.78 -9.73 -19.70
CA LEU A 16 -4.11 -10.72 -20.55
C LEU A 16 -3.65 -10.09 -21.88
N GLN A 17 -4.49 -9.25 -22.49
CA GLN A 17 -4.15 -8.48 -23.69
C GLN A 17 -2.97 -7.53 -23.46
N ASP A 18 -2.98 -6.79 -22.34
CA ASP A 18 -1.87 -5.92 -21.94
C ASP A 18 -0.58 -6.71 -21.68
N SER A 19 -0.68 -7.90 -21.09
CA SER A 19 0.47 -8.79 -20.86
C SER A 19 1.10 -9.28 -22.17
N ILE A 20 0.29 -9.55 -23.19
CA ILE A 20 0.76 -9.87 -24.54
C ILE A 20 1.40 -8.64 -25.18
N ALA A 21 0.74 -7.48 -25.14
CA ALA A 21 1.20 -6.24 -25.77
C ALA A 21 2.52 -5.74 -25.17
N ASN A 22 2.67 -5.82 -23.84
CA ASN A 22 3.87 -5.41 -23.10
C ASN A 22 4.99 -6.45 -23.12
N LYS A 23 4.80 -7.60 -23.80
CA LYS A 23 5.76 -8.71 -23.87
C LYS A 23 6.24 -9.19 -22.50
N THR A 24 5.35 -9.16 -21.50
CA THR A 24 5.65 -9.68 -20.15
C THR A 24 5.53 -11.20 -20.10
N VAL A 25 5.04 -11.82 -21.17
CA VAL A 25 4.85 -13.27 -21.33
C VAL A 25 5.75 -13.82 -22.43
N ALA A 26 6.14 -15.10 -22.31
CA ALA A 26 6.94 -15.77 -23.33
C ALA A 26 6.16 -15.85 -24.64
N SER A 27 6.85 -15.71 -25.77
CA SER A 27 6.23 -15.75 -27.11
C SER A 27 5.46 -17.05 -27.37
N ALA A 28 5.96 -18.17 -26.87
CA ALA A 28 5.30 -19.48 -26.96
C ALA A 28 3.96 -19.56 -26.22
N SER A 29 3.69 -18.63 -25.29
CA SER A 29 2.45 -18.59 -24.51
C SER A 29 1.41 -17.62 -25.07
N ILE A 30 1.76 -16.82 -26.09
CA ILE A 30 0.85 -15.80 -26.66
C ILE A 30 -0.40 -16.46 -27.24
N GLU A 31 -0.23 -17.45 -28.14
CA GLU A 31 -1.37 -18.14 -28.76
C GLU A 31 -2.26 -18.82 -27.71
N SER A 32 -1.66 -19.36 -26.64
CA SER A 32 -2.41 -19.97 -25.53
C SER A 32 -3.23 -18.93 -24.75
N LEU A 33 -2.70 -17.72 -24.57
CA LEU A 33 -3.40 -16.64 -23.89
C LEU A 33 -4.52 -16.05 -24.76
N GLU A 34 -4.33 -15.95 -26.08
CA GLU A 34 -5.37 -15.51 -27.01
C GLU A 34 -6.57 -16.48 -26.98
N VAL A 35 -6.32 -17.79 -27.06
CA VAL A 35 -7.38 -18.80 -26.93
C VAL A 35 -8.07 -18.70 -25.55
N ALA A 36 -7.30 -18.47 -24.48
CA ALA A 36 -7.88 -18.31 -23.16
C ALA A 36 -8.78 -17.07 -23.05
N ILE A 37 -8.43 -15.96 -23.70
CA ILE A 37 -9.24 -14.75 -23.75
C ILE A 37 -10.60 -15.04 -24.39
N ASP A 38 -10.62 -15.74 -25.54
CA ASP A 38 -11.85 -16.14 -26.22
C ASP A 38 -12.69 -17.08 -25.35
N CYS A 39 -12.08 -18.10 -24.75
CA CYS A 39 -12.79 -19.04 -23.88
C CYS A 39 -13.40 -18.35 -22.65
N ILE A 40 -12.70 -17.39 -22.04
CA ILE A 40 -13.21 -16.62 -20.90
C ILE A 40 -14.36 -15.70 -21.35
N GLY A 41 -14.22 -15.04 -22.50
CA GLY A 41 -15.29 -14.22 -23.07
C GLY A 41 -16.58 -15.00 -23.30
N ASP A 42 -16.49 -16.14 -23.95
CA ASP A 42 -17.63 -17.02 -24.25
C ASP A 42 -18.26 -17.61 -22.98
N ALA A 43 -17.44 -18.17 -22.08
CA ALA A 43 -17.90 -18.79 -20.84
C ALA A 43 -18.72 -17.84 -19.94
N PHE A 44 -18.44 -16.54 -20.01
CA PHE A 44 -19.10 -15.51 -19.22
C PHE A 44 -20.01 -14.57 -20.05
N GLY A 45 -20.20 -14.81 -21.35
CA GLY A 45 -21.02 -13.95 -22.22
C GLY A 45 -20.55 -12.49 -22.24
N VAL A 46 -19.22 -12.30 -22.31
CA VAL A 46 -18.56 -11.00 -22.41
C VAL A 46 -17.84 -10.94 -23.75
N ASP A 47 -18.42 -10.21 -24.70
CA ASP A 47 -17.79 -9.92 -25.98
C ASP A 47 -16.69 -8.87 -25.80
N HIS A 48 -15.45 -9.35 -25.78
CA HIS A 48 -14.26 -8.50 -25.71
C HIS A 48 -13.86 -7.92 -27.08
N THR A 49 -14.63 -8.17 -28.12
CA THR A 49 -14.45 -7.60 -29.46
C THR A 49 -15.33 -6.36 -29.65
N ASP A 50 -16.46 -6.27 -28.93
CA ASP A 50 -17.42 -5.18 -29.03
C ASP A 50 -17.02 -3.95 -28.20
N ASP A 51 -16.89 -2.79 -28.87
CA ASP A 51 -16.47 -1.55 -28.23
C ASP A 51 -17.51 -0.95 -27.27
N GLN A 52 -18.81 -1.21 -27.48
CA GLN A 52 -19.87 -0.74 -26.58
C GLN A 52 -19.84 -1.52 -25.26
N VAL A 53 -19.69 -2.85 -25.34
CA VAL A 53 -19.52 -3.74 -24.18
C VAL A 53 -18.26 -3.36 -23.42
N LYS A 54 -17.14 -3.11 -24.11
CA LYS A 54 -15.90 -2.61 -23.48
C LYS A 54 -16.12 -1.33 -22.70
N GLN A 55 -16.79 -0.33 -23.28
CA GLN A 55 -17.03 0.95 -22.61
C GLN A 55 -17.97 0.81 -21.41
N GLN A 56 -19.04 0.02 -21.55
CA GLN A 56 -20.02 -0.20 -20.48
C GLN A 56 -19.40 -0.94 -19.29
N LEU A 57 -18.57 -1.96 -19.57
CA LEU A 57 -17.95 -2.80 -18.55
C LEU A 57 -16.57 -2.30 -18.11
N SER A 58 -16.03 -1.24 -18.71
CA SER A 58 -14.73 -0.69 -18.31
C SER A 58 -14.74 -0.22 -16.85
N ILE A 59 -13.57 -0.36 -16.22
CA ILE A 59 -13.28 0.15 -14.88
C ILE A 59 -12.24 1.28 -14.91
N LYS A 60 -11.93 1.82 -16.10
CA LYS A 60 -11.00 2.94 -16.27
C LYS A 60 -11.46 4.17 -15.47
N PRO A 61 -10.54 4.90 -14.84
CA PRO A 61 -9.09 4.87 -15.02
C PRO A 61 -8.35 3.77 -14.22
N ALA A 62 -9.04 2.96 -13.42
CA ALA A 62 -8.42 1.86 -12.70
C ALA A 62 -8.15 0.65 -13.63
N SER A 63 -7.17 -0.18 -13.26
CA SER A 63 -6.89 -1.47 -13.90
C SER A 63 -6.94 -2.59 -12.87
N LEU A 64 -7.15 -3.83 -13.31
CA LEU A 64 -7.15 -5.00 -12.42
C LEU A 64 -5.86 -5.06 -11.58
N ARG A 65 -4.72 -4.76 -12.21
CA ARG A 65 -3.42 -4.71 -11.54
C ARG A 65 -3.36 -3.65 -10.46
N THR A 66 -3.77 -2.42 -10.76
CA THR A 66 -3.79 -1.33 -9.77
C THR A 66 -4.72 -1.63 -8.60
N VAL A 67 -5.91 -2.19 -8.86
CA VAL A 67 -6.86 -2.57 -7.82
C VAL A 67 -6.27 -3.67 -6.93
N PHE A 68 -5.62 -4.66 -7.54
CA PHE A 68 -4.98 -5.75 -6.81
C PHE A 68 -3.78 -5.26 -5.98
N ASP A 69 -2.93 -4.39 -6.52
CA ASP A 69 -1.84 -3.72 -5.80
C ASP A 69 -2.35 -2.92 -4.59
N VAL A 70 -3.43 -2.16 -4.76
CA VAL A 70 -4.06 -1.41 -3.66
C VAL A 70 -4.60 -2.36 -2.60
N TYR A 71 -5.24 -3.46 -3.00
CA TYR A 71 -5.73 -4.48 -2.07
C TYR A 71 -4.57 -5.11 -1.28
N LEU A 72 -3.49 -5.53 -1.94
CA LEU A 72 -2.33 -6.11 -1.27
C LEU A 72 -1.70 -5.13 -0.27
N LYS A 73 -1.46 -3.88 -0.70
CA LYS A 73 -0.92 -2.83 0.20
C LYS A 73 -1.85 -2.53 1.38
N THR A 74 -3.16 -2.57 1.14
CA THR A 74 -4.15 -2.37 2.20
C THR A 74 -4.16 -3.57 3.14
N GLN A 75 -4.03 -4.80 2.63
CA GLN A 75 -3.94 -6.01 3.43
C GLN A 75 -2.67 -6.00 4.31
N GLU A 76 -1.52 -5.58 3.77
CA GLU A 76 -0.29 -5.39 4.55
C GLU A 76 -0.47 -4.36 5.67
N ARG A 77 -1.13 -3.22 5.36
CA ARG A 77 -1.48 -2.22 6.38
C ARG A 77 -2.43 -2.76 7.44
N LEU A 78 -3.42 -3.56 7.04
CA LEU A 78 -4.40 -4.19 7.92
C LEU A 78 -3.77 -5.27 8.82
N ALA A 79 -2.86 -6.07 8.27
CA ALA A 79 -2.06 -7.03 9.02
C ALA A 79 -1.09 -6.34 9.99
N SER A 80 -0.67 -5.11 9.67
CA SER A 80 0.15 -4.26 10.54
C SER A 80 -0.67 -3.48 11.58
N THR A 81 -2.02 -3.53 11.55
CA THR A 81 -2.90 -2.74 12.46
C THR A 81 -3.45 -3.50 13.67
N THR A 82 -2.87 -4.62 14.08
CA THR A 82 -2.93 -5.06 15.49
C THR A 82 -2.11 -4.15 16.42
N ALA A 83 -1.45 -3.11 15.90
CA ALA A 83 -1.07 -1.92 16.66
C ALA A 83 -1.83 -0.70 16.12
N ALA A 84 -2.47 0.04 17.03
CA ALA A 84 -3.35 1.19 16.79
C ALA A 84 -2.84 2.23 15.77
N PRO A 85 -3.74 2.98 15.10
CA PRO A 85 -3.35 4.00 14.12
C PRO A 85 -2.67 5.19 14.82
N GLN A 86 -1.40 5.46 14.48
CA GLN A 86 -0.81 6.78 14.69
C GLN A 86 -0.69 7.48 13.32
N PRO A 87 -1.30 8.66 13.13
CA PRO A 87 -1.07 9.47 11.94
C PRO A 87 0.30 10.16 12.09
N GLY A 88 1.30 9.64 11.41
CA GLY A 88 2.62 10.26 11.35
C GLY A 88 3.50 9.53 10.34
N MET A 89 3.99 10.27 9.35
CA MET A 89 4.91 9.85 8.28
C MET A 89 5.79 8.65 8.63
N SER A 90 5.61 7.57 7.88
CA SER A 90 6.52 6.43 7.83
C SER A 90 7.83 6.88 7.18
N MET A 91 8.73 7.47 7.96
CA MET A 91 10.17 7.34 7.76
C MET A 91 10.59 6.14 8.61
N THR A 92 11.05 5.07 7.98
CA THR A 92 11.44 3.82 8.63
C THR A 92 12.64 4.07 9.54
N LEU A 93 12.40 4.45 10.80
CA LEU A 93 13.42 4.55 11.83
C LEU A 93 14.00 3.16 12.12
N THR A 94 15.32 3.03 12.13
CA THR A 94 15.98 1.78 12.54
C THR A 94 15.80 1.54 14.04
N GLU A 95 15.89 0.28 14.48
CA GLU A 95 15.82 -0.07 15.92
C GLU A 95 16.84 0.72 16.75
N GLU A 96 18.00 1.02 16.16
CA GLU A 96 19.07 1.81 16.76
C GLU A 96 18.67 3.27 17.01
N GLN A 97 17.93 3.88 16.07
CA GLN A 97 17.39 5.24 16.23
C GLN A 97 16.30 5.28 17.31
N LYS A 98 15.48 4.24 17.39
CA LYS A 98 14.45 4.12 18.44
C LYS A 98 15.07 3.96 19.83
N ALA A 99 16.11 3.13 19.97
CA ALA A 99 16.83 2.96 21.23
C ALA A 99 17.48 4.27 21.69
N LYS A 100 18.10 5.02 20.78
CA LYS A 100 18.73 6.32 21.07
C LYS A 100 17.72 7.38 21.53
N ALA A 101 16.53 7.44 20.91
CA ALA A 101 15.48 8.36 21.35
C ALA A 101 14.95 8.03 22.76
N GLU A 102 14.85 6.74 23.10
CA GLU A 102 14.44 6.29 24.43
C GLU A 102 15.50 6.57 25.50
N GLU A 103 16.77 6.46 25.17
CA GLU A 103 17.89 6.85 26.04
C GLU A 103 17.85 8.35 26.36
N LEU A 104 17.65 9.19 25.33
CA LEU A 104 17.49 10.64 25.50
C LEU A 104 16.26 10.99 26.35
N LYS A 105 15.14 10.27 26.18
CA LYS A 105 13.98 10.40 27.08
C LYS A 105 14.36 10.08 28.53
N ALA A 106 15.05 8.98 28.77
CA ALA A 106 15.45 8.58 30.13
C ALA A 106 16.38 9.62 30.78
N ALA A 107 17.31 10.19 30.00
CA ALA A 107 18.15 11.29 30.44
C ALA A 107 17.33 12.57 30.73
N GLY A 108 16.37 12.90 29.87
CA GLY A 108 15.44 14.03 30.07
C GLY A 108 14.61 13.89 31.34
N ASN A 109 14.06 12.69 31.61
CA ASN A 109 13.32 12.39 32.84
C ASN A 109 14.21 12.60 34.09
N LYS A 110 15.48 12.22 34.01
CA LYS A 110 16.44 12.41 35.10
C LYS A 110 16.74 13.89 35.32
N ALA A 111 16.88 14.68 34.26
CA ALA A 111 17.07 16.13 34.33
C ALA A 111 15.84 16.85 34.92
N LEU A 112 14.61 16.41 34.57
CA LEU A 112 13.38 16.90 35.22
C LEU A 112 13.36 16.59 36.71
N GLY A 113 13.75 15.37 37.10
CA GLY A 113 13.86 14.97 38.51
C GLY A 113 14.90 15.78 39.29
N ALA A 114 15.93 16.27 38.60
CA ALA A 114 16.94 17.18 39.14
C ALA A 114 16.53 18.67 39.06
N GLN A 115 15.32 18.97 38.57
CA GLN A 115 14.82 20.34 38.31
C GLN A 115 15.67 21.14 37.31
N SER A 116 16.48 20.46 36.50
CA SER A 116 17.26 21.03 35.40
C SER A 116 16.40 21.11 34.14
N TYR A 117 15.43 22.01 34.11
CA TYR A 117 14.46 22.13 33.03
C TYR A 117 15.09 22.47 31.68
N ASP A 118 16.11 23.34 31.65
CA ASP A 118 16.83 23.68 30.42
C ASP A 118 17.52 22.47 29.77
N GLU A 119 18.03 21.56 30.59
CA GLU A 119 18.70 20.34 30.14
C GLU A 119 17.68 19.29 29.71
N ALA A 120 16.56 19.16 30.44
CA ALA A 120 15.44 18.32 30.05
C ALA A 120 14.86 18.73 28.69
N ILE A 121 14.61 20.03 28.47
CA ILE A 121 14.09 20.55 27.20
C ILE A 121 15.01 20.16 26.04
N LYS A 122 16.34 20.31 26.20
CA LYS A 122 17.32 19.93 25.17
C LYS A 122 17.27 18.43 24.88
N LEU A 123 17.23 17.59 25.90
CA LEU A 123 17.22 16.13 25.77
C LEU A 123 15.94 15.62 25.09
N TYR A 124 14.76 16.17 25.44
CA TYR A 124 13.52 15.82 24.74
C TYR A 124 13.47 16.37 23.32
N THR A 125 14.05 17.56 23.07
CA THR A 125 14.14 18.10 21.70
C THR A 125 14.96 17.18 20.80
N GLN A 126 16.11 16.68 21.28
CA GLN A 126 16.91 15.69 20.55
C GLN A 126 16.18 14.36 20.36
N ALA A 127 15.40 13.91 21.36
CA ALA A 127 14.59 12.69 21.23
C ALA A 127 13.48 12.86 20.16
N ILE A 128 12.87 14.04 20.08
CA ILE A 128 11.85 14.41 19.08
C ILE A 128 12.43 14.44 17.67
N GLU A 129 13.62 15.00 17.49
CA GLU A 129 14.31 15.05 16.18
C GLU A 129 14.60 13.66 15.63
N ILE A 130 14.89 12.70 16.51
CA ILE A 130 15.13 11.31 16.12
C ILE A 130 13.79 10.59 15.90
N ASN A 131 12.92 10.57 16.92
CA ASN A 131 11.64 9.87 16.88
C ASN A 131 10.52 10.84 17.32
N PRO A 132 9.76 11.42 16.38
CA PRO A 132 8.66 12.33 16.70
C PRO A 132 7.54 11.64 17.47
N ASN A 133 7.62 11.63 18.81
CA ASN A 133 6.67 10.96 19.69
C ASN A 133 5.99 11.96 20.63
N HIS A 134 4.66 11.91 20.70
CA HIS A 134 3.83 12.73 21.59
C HIS A 134 4.29 12.72 23.06
N ILE A 135 4.86 11.62 23.55
CA ILE A 135 5.39 11.52 24.93
C ILE A 135 6.56 12.48 25.15
N TYR A 136 7.41 12.69 24.15
CA TYR A 136 8.57 13.58 24.29
C TYR A 136 8.14 15.05 24.28
N TYR A 137 7.10 15.40 23.51
CA TYR A 137 6.51 16.75 23.54
C TYR A 137 5.83 17.06 24.87
N ALA A 138 5.18 16.07 25.49
CA ALA A 138 4.49 16.25 26.76
C ALA A 138 5.43 16.46 27.95
N ASN A 139 6.66 15.93 27.86
CA ASN A 139 7.65 16.00 28.93
C ASN A 139 8.73 17.09 28.70
N ARG A 140 8.70 17.81 27.57
CA ARG A 140 9.65 18.87 27.24
C ARG A 140 9.42 20.14 28.05
#